data_AF-A0A812M1Z5-F1
#
_entry.id   AF-A0A812M1Z5-F1
#
_cell.length_a   1.000
_cell.length_b   1.000
_cell.length_c   1.000
_cell.angle_alpha   90.00
_cell.angle_beta   90.00
_cell.angle_gamma   90.00
#
_symmetry.space_group_name_H-M   'P 1'
#
loop_
_entity.id
_entity.type
_entity.pdbx_description
1 polymer ?
#
loop_
_entity_poly.entity_id
_entity_poly.type
_entity_poly.pdbx_seq_one_letter_code
_entity_poly.pdbx_strand_id
1 'polypeptide(L)'
;MQTIFAEEPWALRPAYHSLSGFDLRHIFPDILHAYHLGCGRDLLGSALVEMVTAAFFGVGSIEHRLAEATRRLKQYAKQQKLNLRLKKLTKSKLGWSKTKYPELKSSGFDTYVVQQWLLHEISAVADPGLDAKLVLALWASNHAISLWSNNGTRWLNDDEKRNVREAGLLYLRCYVSLAENALQGQRRLYRIRPKLHLLHHLFVRDGYANPHCYSTWMDEDALKHLMKTLRCTDRRTAEERLLQ
;
A
#
# COMPACT_ATOMS: atom_id res chain seq x y z
N MET A 1 -18.48 13.29 7.12
CA MET A 1 -18.52 12.61 8.43
C MET A 1 -17.12 12.67 9.02
N GLN A 2 -16.91 13.46 10.07
CA GLN A 2 -15.62 13.57 10.74
C GLN A 2 -15.55 12.49 11.82
N THR A 3 -14.74 11.46 11.62
CA THR A 3 -14.63 10.33 12.56
C THR A 3 -13.29 10.27 13.29
N ILE A 4 -12.27 11.00 12.84
CA ILE A 4 -11.00 11.16 13.57
C ILE A 4 -11.12 12.41 14.46
N PHE A 5 -10.71 12.27 15.73
CA PHE A 5 -10.75 13.31 16.77
C PHE A 5 -12.16 13.81 17.12
N ALA A 6 -13.21 13.03 16.80
CA ALA A 6 -14.57 13.35 17.23
C ALA A 6 -14.70 13.23 18.76
N GLU A 7 -14.03 12.24 19.36
CA GLU A 7 -13.97 11.99 20.79
C GLU A 7 -12.54 11.59 21.17
N GLU A 8 -12.18 11.74 22.45
CA GLU A 8 -10.90 11.21 22.93
C GLU A 8 -10.91 9.68 22.90
N PRO A 9 -9.89 9.03 22.33
CA PRO A 9 -9.89 7.59 22.12
C PRO A 9 -9.60 6.78 23.40
N TRP A 10 -9.53 7.42 24.57
CA TRP A 10 -9.07 6.79 25.79
C TRP A 10 -10.07 6.97 26.93
N ALA A 11 -10.39 5.89 27.63
CA ALA A 11 -11.03 5.95 28.94
C ALA A 11 -10.06 6.48 30.02
N LEU A 12 -8.76 6.23 29.84
CA LEU A 12 -7.68 6.71 30.71
C LEU A 12 -6.62 7.39 29.84
N ARG A 13 -6.38 8.69 30.06
CA ARG A 13 -5.40 9.45 29.28
C ARG A 13 -3.98 8.90 29.49
N PRO A 14 -3.22 8.62 28.42
CA PRO A 14 -1.84 8.16 28.52
C PRO A 14 -0.92 9.30 28.98
N ALA A 15 0.20 8.96 29.61
CA ALA A 15 1.19 9.93 30.10
C ALA A 15 1.71 10.88 29.00
N TYR A 16 1.79 10.45 27.75
CA TYR A 16 2.19 11.32 26.63
C TYR A 16 1.27 12.54 26.45
N HIS A 17 0.00 12.45 26.87
CA HIS A 17 -0.92 13.58 26.81
C HIS A 17 -0.51 14.75 27.72
N SER A 18 0.24 14.50 28.80
CA SER A 18 0.70 15.58 29.68
C SER A 18 1.98 16.27 29.18
N LEU A 19 2.55 15.82 28.06
CA LEU A 19 3.72 16.48 27.48
C LEU A 19 3.33 17.83 26.90
N SER A 20 4.07 18.89 27.27
CA SER A 20 3.85 20.23 26.74
C SER A 20 3.97 20.22 25.21
N GLY A 21 2.94 20.71 24.51
CA GLY A 21 2.88 20.75 23.06
C GLY A 21 2.41 19.46 22.38
N PHE A 22 2.09 18.40 23.12
CA PHE A 22 1.42 17.24 22.55
C PHE A 22 -0.06 17.57 22.28
N ASP A 23 -0.53 17.18 21.10
CA ASP A 23 -1.93 17.27 20.70
C ASP A 23 -2.27 16.01 19.91
N LEU A 24 -3.45 15.43 20.13
CA LEU A 24 -3.92 14.25 19.41
C LEU A 24 -3.90 14.45 17.89
N ARG A 25 -4.11 15.68 17.41
CA ARG A 25 -4.07 16.07 16.00
C ARG A 25 -2.68 15.89 15.37
N HIS A 26 -1.63 15.74 16.18
CA HIS A 26 -0.30 15.37 15.70
C HIS A 26 -0.19 13.89 15.33
N ILE A 27 -1.09 13.04 15.81
CA ILE A 27 -1.16 11.62 15.42
C ILE A 27 -1.98 11.52 14.13
N PHE A 28 -1.31 11.43 13.00
CA PHE A 28 -1.97 11.32 11.71
C PHE A 28 -1.59 10.03 10.99
N PRO A 29 -2.48 9.42 10.18
CA PRO A 29 -2.13 8.24 9.41
C PRO A 29 -0.95 8.52 8.48
N ASP A 30 0.02 7.60 8.47
CA ASP A 30 1.11 7.65 7.52
C ASP A 30 0.78 6.84 6.25
N ILE A 31 1.15 7.36 5.09
CA ILE A 31 0.90 6.73 3.79
C ILE A 31 1.65 5.40 3.62
N LEU A 32 2.82 5.24 4.26
CA LEU A 32 3.61 4.01 4.17
C LEU A 32 2.80 2.84 4.73
N HIS A 33 2.25 2.95 5.93
CA HIS A 33 1.47 1.87 6.55
C HIS A 33 0.05 1.78 6.03
N ALA A 34 -0.59 2.92 5.75
CA ALA A 34 -1.97 2.93 5.24
C ALA A 34 -2.03 2.33 3.83
N TYR A 35 -1.11 2.74 2.95
CA TYR A 35 -1.09 2.31 1.55
C TYR A 35 -0.02 1.24 1.27
N HIS A 36 1.27 1.60 1.27
CA HIS A 36 2.34 0.74 0.74
C HIS A 36 2.59 -0.57 1.51
N LEU A 37 2.34 -0.59 2.82
CA LEU A 37 2.36 -1.79 3.68
C LEU A 37 0.94 -2.21 4.10
N GLY A 38 -0.07 -1.60 3.49
CA GLY A 38 -1.48 -1.77 3.80
C GLY A 38 -2.29 -2.08 2.55
N CYS A 39 -3.25 -1.22 2.23
CA CYS A 39 -4.23 -1.47 1.17
C CYS A 39 -3.59 -1.65 -0.23
N GLY A 40 -2.43 -1.06 -0.50
CA GLY A 40 -1.68 -1.28 -1.74
C GLY A 40 -1.26 -2.74 -1.91
N ARG A 41 -0.82 -3.41 -0.84
CA ARG A 41 -0.48 -4.85 -0.91
C ARG A 41 -1.70 -5.74 -1.11
N ASP A 42 -2.82 -5.38 -0.49
CA ASP A 42 -4.09 -6.11 -0.66
C ASP A 42 -4.61 -5.94 -2.10
N LEU A 43 -4.57 -4.73 -2.65
CA LEU A 43 -4.92 -4.42 -4.05
C LEU A 43 -4.04 -5.19 -5.03
N LEU A 44 -2.72 -5.02 -4.95
CA LEU A 44 -1.78 -5.60 -5.91
C LEU A 44 -1.71 -7.13 -5.80
N GLY A 45 -1.85 -7.67 -4.58
CA GLY A 45 -1.94 -9.11 -4.37
C GLY A 45 -3.14 -9.71 -5.09
N SER A 46 -4.31 -9.09 -4.96
CA SER A 46 -5.54 -9.51 -5.63
C SER A 46 -5.47 -9.32 -7.14
N ALA A 47 -4.98 -8.17 -7.60
CA ALA A 47 -4.80 -7.86 -9.01
C ALA A 47 -3.91 -8.90 -9.70
N LEU A 48 -2.78 -9.26 -9.11
CA LEU A 48 -1.88 -10.28 -9.64
C LEU A 48 -2.54 -11.66 -9.70
N VAL A 49 -3.36 -12.02 -8.71
CA VAL A 49 -4.12 -13.27 -8.74
C VAL A 49 -5.10 -13.27 -9.92
N GLU A 50 -5.84 -12.19 -10.14
CA GLU A 50 -6.78 -12.08 -11.26
C GLU A 50 -6.06 -12.11 -12.61
N MET A 51 -5.01 -11.30 -12.79
CA MET A 51 -4.21 -11.29 -14.03
C MET A 51 -3.57 -12.64 -14.33
N VAL A 52 -2.99 -13.31 -13.33
CA VAL A 52 -2.43 -14.65 -13.51
C VAL A 52 -3.51 -15.68 -13.79
N THR A 53 -4.71 -15.56 -13.20
CA THR A 53 -5.82 -16.48 -13.46
C THR A 53 -6.35 -16.31 -14.88
N ALA A 54 -6.45 -15.05 -15.35
CA ALA A 54 -6.87 -14.67 -16.70
C ALA A 54 -5.83 -14.94 -17.79
N ALA A 55 -4.72 -15.62 -17.49
CA ALA A 55 -3.62 -15.89 -18.43
C ALA A 55 -2.99 -14.64 -19.05
N PHE A 56 -3.07 -13.48 -18.37
CA PHE A 56 -2.51 -12.22 -18.85
C PHE A 56 -1.00 -12.29 -19.13
N PHE A 57 -0.26 -13.07 -18.32
CA PHE A 57 1.18 -13.28 -18.47
C PHE A 57 1.53 -14.49 -19.37
N GLY A 58 0.64 -14.86 -20.29
CA GLY A 58 0.80 -15.98 -21.22
C GLY A 58 0.17 -17.29 -20.74
N VAL A 59 0.48 -18.38 -21.44
CA VAL A 59 -0.11 -19.71 -21.22
C VAL A 59 0.68 -20.58 -20.23
N GLY A 60 0.10 -21.71 -19.83
CA GLY A 60 0.73 -22.70 -18.94
C GLY A 60 0.19 -22.67 -17.51
N SER A 61 0.90 -23.32 -16.58
CA SER A 61 0.49 -23.39 -15.17
C SER A 61 0.57 -22.03 -14.47
N ILE A 62 -0.07 -21.90 -13.31
CA ILE A 62 0.00 -20.68 -12.47
C ILE A 62 1.45 -20.33 -12.14
N GLU A 63 2.27 -21.34 -11.86
CA GLU A 63 3.69 -21.22 -11.54
C GLU A 63 4.49 -20.69 -12.74
N HIS A 64 4.19 -21.17 -13.95
CA HIS A 64 4.80 -20.67 -15.17
C HIS A 64 4.44 -19.20 -15.40
N ARG A 65 3.16 -18.84 -15.27
CA ARG A 65 2.68 -17.47 -15.43
C ARG A 65 3.25 -16.52 -14.38
N LEU A 66 3.44 -16.97 -13.13
CA LEU A 66 4.13 -16.21 -12.09
C LEU A 66 5.63 -16.03 -12.36
N ALA A 67 6.28 -17.03 -12.95
CA ALA A 67 7.68 -16.93 -13.37
C ALA A 67 7.84 -15.90 -14.50
N GLU A 68 6.93 -15.89 -15.47
CA GLU A 68 6.91 -14.90 -16.54
C GLU A 68 6.61 -13.49 -16.00
N ALA A 69 5.60 -13.35 -15.14
CA ALA A 69 5.31 -12.09 -14.42
C ALA A 69 6.56 -11.57 -13.67
N THR A 70 7.29 -12.46 -12.99
CA THR A 70 8.55 -12.12 -12.31
C THR A 70 9.61 -11.60 -13.28
N ARG A 71 9.76 -12.25 -14.44
CA ARG A 71 10.73 -11.87 -15.47
C ARG A 71 10.43 -10.46 -16.00
N ARG A 72 9.16 -10.19 -16.33
CA ARG A 72 8.69 -8.88 -16.82
C ARG A 72 8.85 -7.78 -15.78
N LEU A 73 8.47 -8.02 -14.52
CA LEU A 73 8.67 -7.08 -13.42
C LEU A 73 10.15 -6.69 -13.26
N LYS A 74 11.07 -7.67 -13.31
CA LYS A 74 12.51 -7.39 -13.21
C LYS A 74 13.02 -6.61 -14.41
N GLN A 75 12.55 -6.94 -15.60
CA GLN A 75 12.90 -6.23 -16.83
C GLN A 75 12.45 -4.76 -16.73
N TYR A 76 11.21 -4.52 -16.32
CA TYR A 76 10.68 -3.18 -16.08
C TYR A 76 11.51 -2.42 -15.05
N ALA A 77 11.76 -3.02 -13.88
CA ALA A 77 12.55 -2.38 -12.83
C ALA A 77 13.97 -2.02 -13.31
N LYS A 78 14.62 -2.90 -14.09
CA LYS A 78 15.93 -2.63 -14.70
C LYS A 78 15.86 -1.46 -15.69
N GLN A 79 14.86 -1.43 -16.57
CA GLN A 79 14.67 -0.37 -17.56
C GLN A 79 14.41 1.00 -16.90
N GLN A 80 13.63 1.02 -15.82
CA GLN A 80 13.32 2.23 -15.05
C GLN A 80 14.38 2.57 -14.00
N LYS A 81 15.48 1.82 -13.92
CA LYS A 81 16.57 1.99 -12.92
C LYS A 81 16.07 1.97 -11.47
N LEU A 82 15.05 1.16 -11.18
CA LEU A 82 14.45 1.00 -9.86
C LEU A 82 15.10 -0.15 -9.08
N ASN A 83 15.41 0.08 -7.79
CA ASN A 83 16.03 -0.92 -6.92
C ASN A 83 14.98 -1.90 -6.36
N LEU A 84 14.58 -2.88 -7.18
CA LEU A 84 13.63 -3.92 -6.79
C LEU A 84 14.28 -4.98 -5.89
N ARG A 85 13.84 -5.07 -4.63
CA ARG A 85 14.28 -6.10 -3.67
C ARG A 85 13.49 -7.40 -3.79
N LEU A 86 12.28 -7.33 -4.35
CA LEU A 86 11.42 -8.49 -4.58
C LEU A 86 12.03 -9.45 -5.61
N LYS A 87 12.49 -10.62 -5.14
CA LYS A 87 13.22 -11.58 -5.98
C LYS A 87 12.34 -12.37 -6.95
N LYS A 88 11.15 -12.80 -6.52
CA LYS A 88 10.22 -13.65 -7.28
C LYS A 88 8.78 -13.41 -6.81
N LEU A 89 7.83 -13.48 -7.75
CA LEU A 89 6.41 -13.63 -7.47
C LEU A 89 6.10 -15.12 -7.34
N THR A 90 5.48 -15.50 -6.23
CA THR A 90 5.08 -16.88 -5.93
C THR A 90 3.73 -16.88 -5.23
N LYS A 91 3.01 -18.01 -5.22
CA LYS A 91 1.76 -18.14 -4.44
C LYS A 91 1.97 -17.74 -2.98
N SER A 92 3.07 -18.17 -2.36
CA SER A 92 3.42 -17.80 -0.98
C SER A 92 3.61 -16.29 -0.79
N LYS A 93 4.25 -15.62 -1.77
CA LYS A 93 4.45 -14.16 -1.77
C LYS A 93 3.16 -13.37 -2.00
N LEU A 94 2.17 -13.96 -2.66
CA LEU A 94 0.85 -13.37 -2.84
C LEU A 94 -0.14 -13.78 -1.74
N GLY A 95 0.27 -14.62 -0.77
CA GLY A 95 -0.68 -15.22 0.18
C GLY A 95 -1.78 -16.04 -0.51
N TRP A 96 -1.56 -16.47 -1.75
CA TRP A 96 -2.57 -17.08 -2.61
C TRP A 96 -2.93 -18.46 -2.09
N SER A 97 -4.08 -18.54 -1.44
CA SER A 97 -4.68 -19.76 -0.90
C SER A 97 -6.20 -19.66 -0.95
N LYS A 98 -6.91 -20.79 -0.85
CA LYS A 98 -8.38 -20.80 -0.88
C LYS A 98 -9.01 -20.14 0.37
N THR A 99 -8.30 -20.15 1.50
CA THR A 99 -8.86 -19.71 2.79
C THR A 99 -8.47 -18.28 3.17
N LYS A 100 -7.51 -17.66 2.48
CA LYS A 100 -6.98 -16.33 2.82
C LYS A 100 -7.15 -15.37 1.65
N TYR A 101 -7.30 -14.10 1.98
CA TYR A 101 -7.24 -13.02 1.00
C TYR A 101 -5.80 -12.85 0.49
N PRO A 102 -5.58 -12.72 -0.83
CA PRO A 102 -4.28 -12.41 -1.39
C PRO A 102 -3.71 -11.10 -0.86
N GLU A 103 -2.41 -11.09 -0.60
CA GLU A 103 -1.65 -9.93 -0.15
C GLU A 103 -0.23 -10.03 -0.70
N LEU A 104 0.27 -8.98 -1.35
CA LEU A 104 1.65 -8.91 -1.82
C LEU A 104 2.62 -8.71 -0.65
N LYS A 105 3.31 -9.76 -0.23
CA LYS A 105 4.31 -9.74 0.85
C LYS A 105 5.66 -9.18 0.39
N SER A 106 5.70 -7.88 0.14
CA SER A 106 6.84 -7.12 -0.40
C SER A 106 7.26 -5.97 0.54
N SER A 107 8.35 -5.25 0.28
CA SER A 107 8.61 -3.98 1.00
C SER A 107 7.67 -2.86 0.52
N GLY A 108 7.63 -1.72 1.22
CA GLY A 108 6.82 -0.57 0.79
C GLY A 108 7.25 -0.05 -0.58
N PHE A 109 8.56 0.04 -0.81
CA PHE A 109 9.12 0.45 -2.09
C PHE A 109 8.83 -0.56 -3.20
N ASP A 110 8.98 -1.87 -2.95
CA ASP A 110 8.61 -2.89 -3.93
C ASP A 110 7.11 -2.83 -4.28
N THR A 111 6.24 -2.47 -3.33
CA THR A 111 4.80 -2.28 -3.58
C THR A 111 4.57 -1.14 -4.58
N TYR A 112 5.27 -0.02 -4.40
CA TYR A 112 5.27 1.08 -5.38
C TYR A 112 5.74 0.61 -6.76
N VAL A 113 6.88 -0.10 -6.84
CA VAL A 113 7.42 -0.58 -8.13
C VAL A 113 6.46 -1.55 -8.83
N VAL A 114 5.85 -2.47 -8.08
CA VAL A 114 4.89 -3.44 -8.64
C VAL A 114 3.65 -2.72 -9.18
N GLN A 115 3.15 -1.70 -8.50
CA GLN A 115 2.01 -0.93 -8.99
C GLN A 115 2.29 -0.23 -10.32
N GLN A 116 3.42 0.48 -10.40
CA GLN A 116 3.84 1.17 -11.63
C GLN A 116 4.03 0.16 -12.79
N TRP A 117 4.62 -1.00 -12.50
CA TRP A 117 4.78 -2.08 -13.47
C TRP A 117 3.43 -2.64 -13.95
N LEU A 118 2.46 -2.92 -13.06
CA LEU A 118 1.16 -3.42 -13.48
C LEU A 118 0.44 -2.44 -14.41
N LEU A 119 0.50 -1.15 -14.11
CA LEU A 119 -0.07 -0.14 -15.00
C LEU A 119 0.65 -0.06 -16.34
N HIS A 120 1.98 -0.21 -16.36
CA HIS A 120 2.74 -0.32 -17.59
C HIS A 120 2.27 -1.51 -18.44
N GLU A 121 2.13 -2.70 -17.86
CA GLU A 121 1.64 -3.89 -18.58
C GLU A 121 0.22 -3.70 -19.11
N ILE A 122 -0.69 -3.15 -18.29
CA ILE A 122 -2.08 -2.92 -18.70
C ILE A 122 -2.15 -1.88 -19.83
N SER A 123 -1.36 -0.81 -19.75
CA SER A 123 -1.34 0.25 -20.78
C SER A 123 -0.78 -0.22 -22.14
N ALA A 124 -0.04 -1.33 -22.15
CA ALA A 124 0.55 -1.88 -23.37
C ALA A 124 -0.44 -2.76 -24.16
N VAL A 125 -1.64 -3.02 -23.64
CA VAL A 125 -2.66 -3.87 -24.25
C VAL A 125 -3.96 -3.08 -24.42
N ALA A 126 -4.56 -3.15 -25.61
CA ALA A 126 -5.79 -2.40 -25.91
C ALA A 126 -7.00 -2.89 -25.10
N ASP A 127 -7.15 -4.21 -24.95
CA ASP A 127 -8.14 -4.83 -24.08
C ASP A 127 -7.45 -5.87 -23.19
N PRO A 128 -7.23 -5.57 -21.90
CA PRO A 128 -6.55 -6.49 -21.00
C PRO A 128 -7.43 -7.67 -20.56
N GLY A 129 -8.73 -7.69 -20.89
CA GLY A 129 -9.68 -8.71 -20.41
C GLY A 129 -9.85 -8.71 -18.89
N LEU A 130 -9.59 -7.59 -18.24
CA LEU A 130 -9.69 -7.40 -16.78
C LEU A 130 -10.94 -6.59 -16.44
N ASP A 131 -11.43 -6.73 -15.20
CA ASP A 131 -12.51 -5.88 -14.68
C ASP A 131 -12.10 -4.40 -14.79
N ALA A 132 -12.91 -3.58 -15.46
CA ALA A 132 -12.67 -2.16 -15.62
C ALA A 132 -12.49 -1.44 -14.27
N LYS A 133 -13.17 -1.88 -13.21
CA LYS A 133 -13.01 -1.33 -11.85
C LYS A 133 -11.64 -1.66 -11.26
N LEU A 134 -11.04 -2.80 -11.60
CA LEU A 134 -9.68 -3.14 -11.19
C LEU A 134 -8.68 -2.22 -11.87
N VAL A 135 -8.80 -2.04 -13.18
CA VAL A 135 -7.95 -1.12 -13.94
C VAL A 135 -8.06 0.30 -13.38
N LEU A 136 -9.30 0.76 -13.14
CA LEU A 136 -9.56 2.08 -12.58
C LEU A 136 -9.04 2.24 -11.16
N ALA A 137 -9.16 1.21 -10.30
CA ALA A 137 -8.61 1.23 -8.94
C ALA A 137 -7.08 1.31 -8.96
N LEU A 138 -6.40 0.56 -9.83
CA LEU A 138 -4.94 0.60 -9.99
C LEU A 138 -4.49 1.98 -10.47
N TRP A 139 -5.17 2.54 -11.47
CA TRP A 139 -4.85 3.86 -12.03
C TRP A 139 -5.09 4.97 -11.00
N ALA A 140 -6.28 5.00 -10.38
CA ALA A 140 -6.68 6.08 -9.49
C ALA A 140 -5.82 6.11 -8.22
N SER A 141 -5.51 4.95 -7.64
CA SER A 141 -4.58 4.87 -6.51
C SER A 141 -3.18 5.29 -6.92
N ASN A 142 -2.69 4.88 -8.09
CA ASN A 142 -1.36 5.29 -8.54
C ASN A 142 -1.28 6.80 -8.77
N HIS A 143 -2.29 7.38 -9.41
CA HIS A 143 -2.37 8.81 -9.67
C HIS A 143 -2.33 9.61 -8.36
N ALA A 144 -3.18 9.27 -7.39
CA ALA A 144 -3.21 9.95 -6.10
C ALA A 144 -1.86 9.83 -5.35
N ILE A 145 -1.29 8.63 -5.30
CA ILE A 145 -0.02 8.38 -4.59
C ILE A 145 1.16 9.06 -5.30
N SER A 146 1.20 9.05 -6.63
CA SER A 146 2.25 9.69 -7.42
C SER A 146 2.24 11.21 -7.29
N LEU A 147 1.09 11.86 -7.16
CA LEU A 147 1.02 13.29 -6.85
C LEU A 147 1.69 13.61 -5.51
N TRP A 148 1.50 12.76 -4.49
CA TRP A 148 2.17 12.92 -3.21
C TRP A 148 3.68 12.64 -3.29
N SER A 149 4.12 11.60 -4.01
CA SER A 149 5.53 11.20 -4.02
C SER A 149 6.42 11.98 -4.98
N ASN A 150 5.89 12.42 -6.13
CA ASN A 150 6.72 12.92 -7.24
C ASN A 150 6.91 14.43 -7.23
N ASN A 151 6.04 15.19 -6.55
CA ASN A 151 6.12 16.64 -6.56
C ASN A 151 7.31 17.16 -5.75
N GLY A 152 7.87 16.37 -4.82
CA GLY A 152 9.01 16.76 -3.99
C GLY A 152 8.74 17.95 -3.05
N THR A 153 7.53 18.51 -3.08
CA THR A 153 7.12 19.68 -2.33
C THR A 153 6.50 19.26 -1.00
N ARG A 154 6.76 20.08 0.03
CA ARG A 154 6.13 19.93 1.35
C ARG A 154 4.65 20.29 1.34
N TRP A 155 4.23 21.12 0.39
CA TRP A 155 2.89 21.65 0.27
C TRP A 155 2.34 21.36 -1.11
N LEU A 156 1.10 20.88 -1.15
CA LEU A 156 0.33 20.69 -2.38
C LEU A 156 -0.23 22.05 -2.83
N ASN A 157 -0.46 22.23 -4.12
CA ASN A 157 -1.31 23.31 -4.62
C ASN A 157 -2.80 22.88 -4.67
N ASP A 158 -3.69 23.80 -5.01
CA ASP A 158 -5.14 23.54 -5.04
C ASP A 158 -5.53 22.44 -6.04
N ASP A 159 -4.89 22.41 -7.21
CA ASP A 159 -5.18 21.41 -8.24
C ASP A 159 -4.68 20.03 -7.83
N GLU A 160 -3.49 19.93 -7.24
CA GLU A 160 -2.96 18.68 -6.68
C GLU A 160 -3.85 18.16 -5.56
N LYS A 161 -4.24 19.02 -4.61
CA LYS A 161 -5.15 18.67 -3.52
C LYS A 161 -6.47 18.13 -4.07
N ARG A 162 -7.04 18.80 -5.08
CA ARG A 162 -8.29 18.37 -5.74
C ARG A 162 -8.12 17.03 -6.45
N ASN A 163 -7.07 16.87 -7.25
CA ASN A 163 -6.81 15.63 -8.00
C ASN A 163 -6.57 14.43 -7.07
N VAL A 164 -5.80 14.62 -5.99
CA VAL A 164 -5.62 13.58 -4.96
C VAL A 164 -6.95 13.18 -4.34
N ARG A 165 -7.80 14.15 -3.99
CA ARG A 165 -9.11 13.89 -3.39
C ARG A 165 -9.99 13.08 -4.35
N GLU A 166 -10.14 13.53 -5.59
CA GLU A 166 -11.02 12.87 -6.56
C GLU A 166 -10.50 11.47 -6.94
N ALA A 167 -9.21 11.34 -7.27
CA ALA A 167 -8.62 10.04 -7.60
C ALA A 167 -8.60 9.09 -6.38
N GLY A 168 -8.34 9.61 -5.18
CA GLY A 168 -8.40 8.84 -3.95
C GLY A 168 -9.80 8.30 -3.65
N LEU A 169 -10.83 9.15 -3.76
CA LEU A 169 -12.23 8.74 -3.60
C LEU A 169 -12.66 7.75 -4.67
N LEU A 170 -12.23 7.94 -5.92
CA LEU A 170 -12.48 7.00 -7.01
C LEU A 170 -11.88 5.63 -6.71
N TYR A 171 -10.61 5.58 -6.28
CA TYR A 171 -9.96 4.35 -5.84
C TYR A 171 -10.76 3.64 -4.74
N LEU A 172 -11.18 4.35 -3.69
CA LEU A 172 -11.93 3.76 -2.59
C LEU A 172 -13.25 3.15 -3.05
N ARG A 173 -14.00 3.86 -3.90
CA ARG A 173 -15.27 3.36 -4.47
C ARG A 173 -15.05 2.11 -5.32
N CYS A 174 -14.05 2.12 -6.20
CA CYS A 174 -13.71 0.97 -7.02
C CYS A 174 -13.27 -0.22 -6.16
N TYR A 175 -12.44 0.00 -5.14
CA TYR A 175 -11.96 -1.05 -4.25
C TYR A 175 -13.10 -1.73 -3.47
N VAL A 176 -14.03 -0.94 -2.91
CA VAL A 176 -15.20 -1.48 -2.21
C VAL A 176 -16.09 -2.27 -3.16
N SER A 177 -16.32 -1.77 -4.38
CA SER A 177 -17.12 -2.49 -5.36
C SER A 177 -16.46 -3.79 -5.85
N LEU A 178 -15.12 -3.81 -5.99
CA LEU A 178 -14.36 -5.04 -6.28
C LEU A 178 -14.49 -6.06 -5.13
N ALA A 179 -14.46 -5.59 -3.88
CA ALA A 179 -14.67 -6.45 -2.71
C ALA A 179 -16.08 -7.05 -2.67
N GLU A 180 -17.10 -6.24 -2.93
CA GLU A 180 -18.48 -6.70 -3.04
C GLU A 180 -18.64 -7.74 -4.15
N ASN A 181 -18.15 -7.46 -5.36
CA ASN A 181 -18.19 -8.37 -6.50
C ASN A 181 -17.49 -9.70 -6.20
N ALA A 182 -16.32 -9.64 -5.54
CA ALA A 182 -15.59 -10.84 -5.14
C ALA A 182 -16.38 -11.67 -4.13
N LEU A 183 -17.00 -11.03 -3.12
CA LEU A 183 -17.82 -11.71 -2.11
C LEU A 183 -19.06 -12.36 -2.72
N GLN A 184 -19.78 -11.66 -3.62
CA GLN A 184 -20.93 -12.21 -4.34
C GLN A 184 -20.53 -13.43 -5.18
N GLY A 185 -19.35 -13.39 -5.81
CA GLY A 185 -18.76 -14.52 -6.52
C GLY A 185 -18.11 -15.59 -5.61
N GLN A 186 -18.28 -15.52 -4.29
CA GLN A 186 -17.66 -16.41 -3.30
C GLN A 186 -16.11 -16.49 -3.40
N ARG A 187 -15.47 -15.43 -3.91
CA ARG A 187 -14.02 -15.28 -4.01
C ARG A 187 -13.50 -14.39 -2.89
N ARG A 188 -12.41 -14.80 -2.24
CA ARG A 188 -11.72 -13.99 -1.23
C ARG A 188 -10.57 -13.23 -1.88
N LEU A 189 -10.84 -12.08 -2.48
CA LEU A 189 -9.83 -11.26 -3.18
C LEU A 189 -9.55 -9.97 -2.41
N TYR A 190 -10.46 -9.01 -2.47
CA TYR A 190 -10.25 -7.67 -1.92
C TYR A 190 -10.73 -7.59 -0.48
N ARG A 191 -9.78 -7.42 0.46
CA ARG A 191 -10.06 -7.35 1.90
C ARG A 191 -10.24 -5.90 2.34
N ILE A 192 -11.40 -5.58 2.91
CA ILE A 192 -11.61 -4.31 3.60
C ILE A 192 -10.96 -4.38 5.00
N ARG A 193 -10.05 -3.45 5.29
CA ARG A 193 -9.37 -3.30 6.60
C ARG A 193 -9.56 -1.88 7.14
N PRO A 194 -9.39 -1.63 8.46
CA PRO A 194 -9.40 -0.28 9.02
C PRO A 194 -8.44 0.70 8.33
N LYS A 195 -7.32 0.20 7.75
CA LYS A 195 -6.39 1.01 6.95
C LYS A 195 -7.05 1.70 5.75
N LEU A 196 -8.11 1.12 5.18
CA LEU A 196 -8.85 1.73 4.07
C LEU A 196 -9.57 3.01 4.55
N HIS A 197 -10.06 3.00 5.79
CA HIS A 197 -10.63 4.19 6.43
C HIS A 197 -9.58 5.25 6.72
N LEU A 198 -8.37 4.85 7.12
CA LEU A 198 -7.25 5.79 7.29
C LEU A 198 -6.87 6.46 5.96
N LEU A 199 -6.89 5.70 4.85
CA LEU A 199 -6.69 6.27 3.51
C LEU A 199 -7.78 7.25 3.11
N HIS A 200 -9.04 6.98 3.44
CA HIS A 200 -10.12 7.94 3.23
C HIS A 200 -9.80 9.29 3.88
N HIS A 201 -9.36 9.30 5.14
CA HIS A 201 -8.95 10.54 5.82
C HIS A 201 -7.76 11.22 5.17
N LEU A 202 -6.79 10.46 4.66
CA LEU A 202 -5.67 11.01 3.90
C LEU A 202 -6.14 11.71 2.62
N PHE A 203 -7.12 11.14 1.89
CA PHE A 203 -7.62 11.72 0.63
C PHE A 203 -8.57 12.90 0.81
N VAL A 204 -9.37 12.93 1.88
CA VAL A 204 -10.35 14.02 2.12
C VAL A 204 -9.85 15.10 3.08
N ARG A 205 -8.60 15.01 3.54
CA ARG A 205 -8.03 15.97 4.49
C ARG A 205 -8.11 17.39 3.95
N ASP A 206 -8.64 18.29 4.77
CA ASP A 206 -8.47 19.71 4.55
C ASP A 206 -7.12 20.19 5.07
N GLY A 207 -6.16 20.27 4.16
CA GLY A 207 -4.84 20.84 4.39
C GLY A 207 -3.98 20.74 3.14
N TYR A 208 -2.95 21.57 3.07
CA TYR A 208 -1.98 21.56 1.98
C TYR A 208 -0.74 20.72 2.28
N ALA A 209 -0.57 20.28 3.53
CA ALA A 209 0.58 19.47 3.93
C ALA A 209 0.61 18.15 3.15
N ASN A 210 1.68 17.90 2.40
CA ASN A 210 1.85 16.65 1.66
C ASN A 210 2.07 15.48 2.66
N PRO A 211 1.18 14.47 2.69
CA PRO A 211 1.32 13.34 3.61
C PRO A 211 2.61 12.55 3.40
N HIS A 212 3.18 12.58 2.19
CA HIS A 212 4.42 11.86 1.90
C HIS A 212 5.59 12.35 2.76
N CYS A 213 5.66 13.65 3.07
CA CYS A 213 6.74 14.24 3.86
C CYS A 213 6.76 13.77 5.33
N TYR A 214 5.65 13.20 5.82
CA TYR A 214 5.50 12.71 7.18
C TYR A 214 5.43 11.17 7.23
N SER A 215 5.77 10.52 6.11
CA SER A 215 5.83 9.07 6.05
C SER A 215 7.02 8.54 6.84
N THR A 216 6.82 7.44 7.56
CA THR A 216 7.84 6.84 8.43
C THR A 216 8.80 5.90 7.67
N TRP A 217 9.22 6.26 6.44
CA TRP A 217 10.12 5.44 5.63
C TRP A 217 11.47 5.24 6.30
N MET A 218 12.04 6.33 6.82
CA MET A 218 13.33 6.30 7.51
C MET A 218 13.24 5.56 8.84
N ASP A 219 12.17 5.77 9.60
CA ASP A 219 11.95 5.10 10.88
C ASP A 219 11.86 3.59 10.70
N GLU A 220 11.17 3.12 9.64
CA GLU A 220 11.06 1.69 9.32
C GLU A 220 12.41 1.06 8.96
N ASP A 221 13.29 1.79 8.28
CA ASP A 221 14.64 1.31 8.00
C ASP A 221 15.53 1.37 9.25
N ALA A 222 15.45 2.42 10.06
CA ALA A 222 16.13 2.52 11.35
C ALA A 222 15.74 1.37 12.29
N LEU A 223 14.44 1.08 12.43
CA LEU A 223 13.93 -0.06 13.21
C LEU A 223 14.51 -1.39 12.73
N LYS A 224 14.68 -1.61 11.41
CA LYS A 224 15.35 -2.83 10.91
C LYS A 224 16.80 -2.93 11.35
N HIS A 225 17.53 -1.82 11.41
CA HIS A 225 18.90 -1.79 11.90
C HIS A 225 18.95 -2.04 13.41
N LEU A 226 18.12 -1.35 14.19
CA LEU A 226 18.00 -1.56 15.63
C LEU A 226 17.64 -3.01 15.97
N MET A 227 16.69 -3.61 15.26
CA MET A 227 16.30 -5.00 15.45
C MET A 227 17.41 -6.00 15.09
N LYS A 228 18.32 -5.66 14.17
CA LYS A 228 19.51 -6.49 13.91
C LYS A 228 20.49 -6.40 15.06
N THR A 229 20.75 -5.20 15.57
CA THR A 229 21.61 -4.99 16.74
C THR A 229 21.05 -5.73 17.96
N LEU A 230 19.75 -5.62 18.21
CA LEU A 230 19.07 -6.32 19.30
C LEU A 230 19.23 -7.84 19.24
N ARG A 231 19.21 -8.43 18.04
CA ARG A 231 19.43 -9.89 17.85
C ARG A 231 20.87 -10.32 18.14
N CYS A 232 21.82 -9.39 18.13
CA CYS A 232 23.21 -9.62 18.52
C CYS A 232 23.44 -9.37 20.01
N THR A 233 22.44 -8.89 20.76
CA THR A 233 22.51 -8.66 22.20
C THR A 233 21.98 -9.89 22.95
N ASP A 234 22.56 -10.21 24.11
CA ASP A 234 22.05 -11.27 24.97
C ASP A 234 20.62 -10.97 25.42
N ARG A 235 19.71 -11.93 25.25
CA ARG A 235 18.27 -11.77 25.58
C ARG A 235 18.02 -11.29 27.01
N ARG A 236 18.90 -11.64 27.96
CA ARG A 236 18.76 -11.22 29.38
C ARG A 236 19.01 -9.73 29.59
N THR A 237 19.82 -9.10 28.74
CA THR A 237 20.21 -7.68 28.86
C THR A 237 19.61 -6.80 27.75
N ALA A 238 18.88 -7.42 26.83
CA ALA A 238 18.32 -6.77 25.65
C ALA A 238 17.30 -5.67 26.00
N GLU A 239 16.45 -5.89 27.01
CA GLU A 239 15.44 -4.91 27.45
C GLU A 239 16.07 -3.74 28.22
N GLU A 240 17.05 -4.01 29.09
CA GLU A 240 17.76 -2.99 29.89
C GLU A 240 18.51 -1.99 29.02
N ARG A 241 19.05 -2.44 27.88
CA ARG A 241 19.81 -1.60 26.93
C ARG A 241 18.95 -0.89 25.90
N LEU A 242 17.65 -1.20 25.82
CA LEU A 242 16.73 -0.57 24.87
C LEU A 242 16.17 0.77 25.40
N LEU A 243 16.26 0.97 26.72
CA LEU A 243 15.75 2.15 27.43
C LEU A 243 16.86 3.13 27.87
N GLN A 244 18.13 2.79 27.59
CA GLN A 244 19.31 3.64 27.79
C GLN A 244 19.70 4.31 26.48
#